data_AF-A0A1E5WFH6-F1
#
_entry.id   AF-A0A1E5WFH6-F1
#
_cell.length_a   1.000
_cell.length_b   1.000
_cell.length_c   1.000
_cell.angle_alpha   90.00
_cell.angle_beta   90.00
_cell.angle_gamma   90.00
#
_symmetry.space_group_name_H-M   'P 1'
#
loop_
_entity.id
_entity.type
_entity.pdbx_description
1 polymer ?
#
loop_
_entity_poly.entity_id
_entity_poly.type
_entity_poly.pdbx_seq_one_letter_code
_entity_poly.pdbx_strand_id
1 'polypeptide(L)'
;MTPANGAAAPEAVAEAALPHEVESEADAFQRQVDDLVSKTDVLERRVSEVVDFYDSKKHGSGGRKGGGGGRHGAYGRGMPDLMRQFGVILREITADKNTAWPFMKPVDPVEMEVPDYYNEKRQMEEESKGVVVTNTSREAAIAKLAKDTDDELNQINKQLEELRKMVVHRCRKMTTDEKRKLGAGLCHLSPDDLNKALEIVAQDNPSFQTKAEEVDLDMDAQSETTLWRLKFFVREALERQANVASGRMDENAKRKREICNALAKTASKRIKKQP
;
A
#
# COMPACT_ATOMS: atom_id res chain seq x y z
N MET A 1 -3.87 -63.85 -67.10
CA MET A 1 -4.56 -63.54 -65.83
C MET A 1 -3.83 -62.35 -65.21
N THR A 2 -4.37 -61.14 -65.35
CA THR A 2 -4.06 -59.95 -64.53
C THR A 2 -4.86 -60.03 -63.21
N PRO A 3 -4.71 -59.13 -62.20
CA PRO A 3 -3.78 -57.99 -61.98
C PRO A 3 -3.09 -58.10 -60.56
N ALA A 4 -2.18 -57.23 -60.09
CA ALA A 4 -2.37 -55.88 -59.53
C ALA A 4 -0.98 -55.36 -59.11
N ASN A 5 -0.46 -54.23 -59.58
CA ASN A 5 -0.81 -52.85 -59.24
C ASN A 5 -0.80 -52.57 -57.72
N GLY A 6 0.40 -52.46 -57.14
CA GLY A 6 0.63 -51.92 -55.80
C GLY A 6 1.00 -50.44 -55.90
N ALA A 7 0.00 -49.59 -55.72
CA ALA A 7 0.15 -48.15 -55.64
C ALA A 7 0.93 -47.76 -54.37
N ALA A 8 1.88 -46.84 -54.53
CA ALA A 8 2.54 -46.15 -53.44
C ALA A 8 1.49 -45.37 -52.62
N ALA A 9 1.38 -45.69 -51.34
CA ALA A 9 0.66 -44.87 -50.38
C ALA A 9 1.51 -43.64 -50.02
N PRO A 10 0.94 -42.43 -49.94
CA PRO A 10 1.65 -41.27 -49.44
C PRO A 10 1.80 -41.38 -47.92
N GLU A 11 3.02 -41.14 -47.42
CA GLU A 11 3.29 -40.95 -46.00
C GLU A 11 2.37 -39.86 -45.44
N ALA A 12 1.44 -40.27 -44.59
CA ALA A 12 0.67 -39.36 -43.76
C ALA A 12 1.64 -38.68 -42.79
N VAL A 13 1.87 -37.39 -43.01
CA VAL A 13 2.53 -36.51 -42.06
C VAL A 13 1.65 -36.51 -40.80
N ALA A 14 2.07 -37.28 -39.80
CA ALA A 14 1.52 -37.19 -38.46
C ALA A 14 1.88 -35.81 -37.91
N GLU A 15 0.95 -34.86 -38.07
CA GLU A 15 0.93 -33.60 -37.36
C GLU A 15 0.92 -33.94 -35.87
N ALA A 16 2.10 -33.86 -35.26
CA ALA A 16 2.30 -34.05 -33.84
C ALA A 16 1.50 -32.96 -33.11
N ALA A 17 0.26 -33.28 -32.77
CA ALA A 17 -0.53 -32.51 -31.83
C ALA A 17 0.33 -32.33 -30.58
N LEU A 18 0.73 -31.08 -30.35
CA LEU A 18 1.40 -30.61 -29.15
C LEU A 18 0.68 -31.20 -27.93
N PRO A 19 1.40 -31.71 -26.91
CA PRO A 19 0.76 -32.11 -25.68
C PRO A 19 0.04 -30.90 -25.11
N HIS A 20 -1.29 -30.96 -25.10
CA HIS A 20 -2.13 -29.98 -24.43
C HIS A 20 -1.89 -30.16 -22.93
N GLU A 21 -0.90 -29.43 -22.41
CA GLU A 21 -0.52 -29.45 -21.00
C GLU A 21 -1.79 -29.22 -20.18
N VAL A 22 -2.18 -30.24 -19.42
CA VAL A 22 -3.32 -30.14 -18.52
C VAL A 22 -2.87 -29.22 -17.40
N GLU A 23 -3.26 -27.95 -17.50
CA GLU A 23 -2.93 -26.92 -16.52
C GLU A 23 -3.32 -27.41 -15.12
N SER A 24 -2.36 -27.44 -14.20
CA SER A 24 -2.63 -27.93 -12.85
C SER A 24 -3.51 -26.92 -12.11
N GLU A 25 -4.31 -27.37 -11.14
CA GLU A 25 -5.12 -26.47 -10.31
C GLU A 25 -4.24 -25.44 -9.57
N ALA A 26 -2.98 -25.80 -9.27
CA ALA A 26 -2.01 -24.88 -8.67
C ALA A 26 -1.57 -23.78 -9.65
N ASP A 27 -1.39 -24.11 -10.93
CA ASP A 27 -1.06 -23.13 -11.97
C ASP A 27 -2.24 -22.17 -12.20
N ALA A 28 -3.47 -22.69 -12.19
CA ALA A 28 -4.68 -21.88 -12.27
C ALA A 28 -4.79 -20.90 -11.09
N PHE A 29 -4.48 -21.36 -9.87
CA PHE A 29 -4.44 -20.50 -8.68
C PHE A 29 -3.35 -19.43 -8.80
N GLN A 30 -2.14 -19.82 -9.23
CA GLN A 30 -1.04 -18.89 -9.43
C GLN A 30 -1.43 -17.77 -10.42
N ARG A 31 -2.05 -18.12 -11.55
CA ARG A 31 -2.55 -17.13 -12.52
C ARG A 31 -3.61 -16.21 -11.93
N GLN A 32 -4.51 -16.72 -11.08
CA GLN A 32 -5.51 -15.88 -10.41
C GLN A 32 -4.87 -14.90 -9.43
N VAL A 33 -3.83 -15.31 -8.69
CA VAL A 33 -3.07 -14.42 -7.82
C VAL A 33 -2.33 -13.36 -8.64
N ASP A 34 -1.65 -13.75 -9.73
CA ASP A 34 -0.92 -12.84 -10.60
C ASP A 34 -1.85 -11.79 -11.25
N ASP A 35 -3.07 -12.19 -11.64
CA ASP A 35 -4.10 -11.29 -12.14
C ASP A 35 -4.54 -10.26 -11.07
N LEU A 36 -4.73 -10.69 -9.82
CA LEU A 36 -5.07 -9.77 -8.72
C LEU A 36 -3.95 -8.79 -8.42
N VAL A 37 -2.68 -9.23 -8.48
CA VAL A 37 -1.52 -8.35 -8.31
C VAL A 37 -1.51 -7.29 -9.41
N SER A 38 -1.64 -7.70 -10.68
CA SER A 38 -1.69 -6.77 -11.82
C SER A 38 -2.84 -5.76 -11.72
N LYS A 39 -4.03 -6.20 -11.29
CA LYS A 39 -5.17 -5.30 -11.04
C LYS A 39 -4.90 -4.32 -9.91
N THR A 40 -4.23 -4.77 -8.84
CA THR A 40 -3.85 -3.91 -7.72
C THR A 40 -2.89 -2.81 -8.16
N ASP A 41 -1.91 -3.12 -9.02
CA ASP A 41 -0.99 -2.12 -9.60
C ASP A 41 -1.72 -1.06 -10.46
N VAL A 42 -2.79 -1.45 -11.15
CA VAL A 42 -3.65 -0.52 -11.91
C VAL A 42 -4.41 0.41 -10.96
N LEU A 43 -4.99 -0.13 -9.89
CA LEU A 43 -5.70 0.67 -8.90
C LEU A 43 -4.78 1.65 -8.19
N GLU A 44 -3.57 1.25 -7.83
CA GLU A 44 -2.59 2.14 -7.19
C GLU A 44 -2.31 3.37 -8.06
N ARG A 45 -2.12 3.18 -9.37
CA ARG A 45 -1.95 4.30 -10.32
C ARG A 45 -3.17 5.22 -10.38
N ARG A 46 -4.37 4.66 -10.41
CA ARG A 46 -5.62 5.44 -10.45
C ARG A 46 -5.87 6.20 -9.15
N VAL A 47 -5.58 5.59 -8.00
CA VAL A 47 -5.64 6.25 -6.70
C VAL A 47 -4.68 7.44 -6.67
N SER A 48 -3.47 7.26 -7.17
CA SER A 48 -2.48 8.34 -7.27
C SER A 48 -3.00 9.52 -8.11
N GLU A 49 -3.63 9.25 -9.25
CA GLU A 49 -4.24 10.29 -10.09
C GLU A 49 -5.35 11.06 -9.36
N VAL A 50 -6.21 10.37 -8.61
CA VAL A 50 -7.26 11.01 -7.80
C VAL A 50 -6.63 11.89 -6.71
N VAL A 51 -5.60 11.38 -6.02
CA VAL A 51 -4.90 12.12 -4.95
C VAL A 51 -4.25 13.38 -5.51
N ASP A 52 -3.51 13.28 -6.61
CA ASP A 52 -2.84 14.41 -7.26
C ASP A 52 -3.83 15.52 -7.68
N PHE A 53 -5.02 15.13 -8.15
CA PHE A 53 -6.07 16.11 -8.48
C PHE A 53 -6.55 16.90 -7.27
N TYR A 54 -6.76 16.26 -6.12
CA TYR A 54 -7.24 16.97 -4.93
C TYR A 54 -6.13 17.75 -4.22
N ASP A 55 -4.89 17.29 -4.27
CA ASP A 55 -3.73 18.01 -3.71
C ASP A 55 -3.38 19.25 -4.55
N SER A 56 -3.46 19.17 -5.88
CA SER A 56 -3.28 20.32 -6.75
C SER A 56 -4.37 21.39 -6.54
N LYS A 57 -5.61 20.99 -6.26
CA LYS A 57 -6.73 21.89 -5.91
C LYS A 57 -6.55 22.57 -4.55
N LYS A 58 -5.88 21.92 -3.58
CA LYS A 58 -5.55 22.51 -2.26
C LYS A 58 -4.60 23.72 -2.36
N HIS A 59 -3.73 23.74 -3.36
CA HIS A 59 -2.73 24.78 -3.55
C HIS A 59 -2.98 25.71 -4.75
N GLY A 60 -3.94 25.39 -5.63
CA GLY A 60 -4.21 26.14 -6.84
C GLY A 60 -5.71 26.32 -7.14
N SER A 61 -6.14 27.58 -7.10
CA SER A 61 -7.41 28.12 -7.63
C SER A 61 -8.71 27.74 -6.89
N GLY A 62 -9.26 28.71 -6.15
CA GLY A 62 -10.68 28.73 -5.78
C GLY A 62 -10.96 28.46 -4.29
N GLY A 63 -10.78 29.47 -3.43
CA GLY A 63 -11.18 29.33 -2.03
C GLY A 63 -10.96 30.53 -1.12
N ARG A 64 -11.48 31.71 -1.47
CA ARG A 64 -11.87 32.69 -0.43
C ARG A 64 -12.98 32.05 0.39
N LYS A 65 -12.66 31.50 1.57
CA LYS A 65 -13.64 31.27 2.62
C LYS A 65 -13.11 31.88 3.91
N GLY A 66 -13.78 32.94 4.35
CA GLY A 66 -13.58 33.51 5.67
C GLY A 66 -13.88 32.46 6.75
N GLY A 67 -13.10 32.52 7.82
CA GLY A 67 -13.21 31.62 8.97
C GLY A 67 -11.81 31.25 9.44
N GLY A 68 -11.43 31.77 10.60
CA GLY A 68 -10.03 31.83 11.04
C GLY A 68 -9.42 30.49 11.44
N GLY A 69 -8.08 30.51 11.49
CA GLY A 69 -7.30 29.58 12.28
C GLY A 69 -6.30 28.75 11.48
N GLY A 70 -5.02 29.17 11.54
CA GLY A 70 -3.94 28.22 11.71
C GLY A 70 -3.09 27.82 10.49
N ARG A 71 -1.84 28.32 10.53
CA ARG A 71 -0.57 27.67 10.11
C ARG A 71 -0.18 27.69 8.63
N HIS A 72 0.57 28.76 8.32
CA HIS A 72 1.81 28.81 7.53
C HIS A 72 2.14 27.62 6.61
N GLY A 73 1.86 27.82 5.32
CA GLY A 73 2.51 27.16 4.17
C GLY A 73 3.24 28.22 3.33
N ALA A 74 4.38 27.85 2.76
CA ALA A 74 5.46 28.73 2.33
C ALA A 74 5.21 29.53 1.03
N TYR A 75 4.82 30.81 1.15
CA TYR A 75 4.97 31.79 0.07
C TYR A 75 5.36 33.18 0.63
N GLY A 76 6.39 33.79 0.04
CA GLY A 76 6.65 35.24 0.03
C GLY A 76 6.65 35.99 1.37
N ARG A 77 7.76 35.91 2.11
CA ARG A 77 7.97 36.43 3.48
C ARG A 77 8.08 37.97 3.62
N GLY A 78 7.32 38.76 2.85
CA GLY A 78 7.38 40.24 2.92
C GLY A 78 6.12 41.02 2.51
N MET A 79 5.14 40.36 1.86
CA MET A 79 3.90 41.01 1.43
C MET A 79 2.73 41.06 2.45
N PRO A 80 2.61 40.19 3.49
CA PRO A 80 1.41 40.18 4.34
C PRO A 80 1.31 41.38 5.29
N ASP A 81 2.43 41.91 5.77
CA ASP A 81 2.43 43.07 6.68
C ASP A 81 2.10 44.36 5.95
N LEU A 82 2.62 44.52 4.73
CA LEU A 82 2.28 45.64 3.84
C LEU A 82 0.78 45.63 3.49
N MET A 83 0.22 44.46 3.17
CA MET A 83 -1.22 44.34 2.87
C MET A 83 -2.10 44.61 4.09
N ARG A 84 -1.62 44.24 5.29
CA ARG A 84 -2.26 44.61 6.57
C ARG A 84 -2.22 46.13 6.80
N GLN A 85 -1.09 46.77 6.55
CA GLN A 85 -0.95 48.23 6.65
C GLN A 85 -1.87 48.95 5.66
N PHE A 86 -1.91 48.50 4.40
CA PHE A 86 -2.87 49.02 3.42
C PHE A 86 -4.33 48.80 3.85
N GLY A 87 -4.66 47.68 4.49
CA GLY A 87 -5.99 47.42 5.01
C GLY A 87 -6.44 48.42 6.09
N VAL A 88 -5.52 48.88 6.94
CA VAL A 88 -5.79 49.92 7.94
C VAL A 88 -6.02 51.27 7.27
N ILE A 89 -5.13 51.66 6.35
CA ILE A 89 -5.24 52.92 5.59
C ILE A 89 -6.55 52.97 4.79
N LEU A 90 -6.89 51.89 4.09
CA LEU A 90 -8.14 51.79 3.33
C LEU A 90 -9.38 51.89 4.24
N ARG A 91 -9.35 51.27 5.43
CA ARG A 91 -10.44 51.35 6.39
C ARG A 91 -10.62 52.76 6.94
N GLU A 92 -9.53 53.50 7.10
CA GLU A 92 -9.54 54.89 7.57
C GLU A 92 -10.06 55.84 6.47
N ILE A 93 -9.59 55.70 5.23
CA ILE A 93 -10.06 56.49 4.06
C ILE A 93 -11.55 56.22 3.77
N THR A 94 -12.02 54.99 3.95
CA THR A 94 -13.42 54.59 3.67
C THR A 94 -14.39 54.82 4.83
N ALA A 95 -13.88 55.11 6.05
CA ALA A 95 -14.71 55.43 7.21
C ALA A 95 -15.34 56.83 7.11
N ASP A 96 -14.64 57.78 6.48
CA ASP A 96 -15.14 59.12 6.27
C ASP A 96 -16.09 59.17 5.06
N LYS A 97 -17.39 59.17 5.34
CA LYS A 97 -18.47 59.24 4.34
C LYS A 97 -18.36 60.45 3.39
N ASN A 98 -17.66 61.51 3.81
CA ASN A 98 -17.42 62.70 3.00
C ASN A 98 -16.18 62.61 2.07
N THR A 99 -15.25 61.68 2.30
CA THR A 99 -13.99 61.60 1.53
C THR A 99 -14.08 60.60 0.40
N ALA A 100 -14.77 59.48 0.62
CA ALA A 100 -14.99 58.43 -0.38
C ALA A 100 -16.26 58.62 -1.23
N TRP A 101 -16.89 59.80 -1.16
CA TRP A 101 -18.14 60.12 -1.87
C TRP A 101 -18.13 59.86 -3.39
N PRO A 102 -17.00 59.97 -4.15
CA PRO A 102 -16.99 59.69 -5.59
C PRO A 102 -17.17 58.19 -5.90
N PHE A 103 -16.88 57.31 -4.94
CA PHE A 103 -16.93 55.86 -5.09
C PHE A 103 -18.16 55.22 -4.44
N MET A 104 -19.01 56.03 -3.78
CA MET A 104 -20.23 55.57 -3.12
C MET A 104 -21.46 55.55 -4.05
N LYS A 105 -21.36 56.19 -5.21
CA LYS A 105 -22.32 56.02 -6.31
C LYS A 105 -21.68 55.15 -7.39
N PRO A 106 -22.41 54.16 -7.94
CA PRO A 106 -21.90 53.38 -9.07
C PRO A 106 -21.48 54.33 -10.19
N VAL A 107 -20.26 54.15 -10.68
CA VAL A 107 -19.76 54.89 -11.85
C VAL A 107 -20.67 54.55 -13.04
N ASP A 108 -21.26 55.57 -13.67
CA ASP A 108 -22.07 55.39 -14.88
C ASP A 108 -21.13 55.28 -16.10
N PRO A 109 -21.01 54.09 -16.72
CA PRO A 109 -20.11 53.87 -17.84
C PRO A 109 -20.53 54.61 -19.12
N VAL A 110 -21.82 54.96 -19.22
CA VAL A 110 -22.42 55.65 -20.37
C VAL A 110 -22.14 57.16 -20.28
N GLU A 111 -22.19 57.72 -19.06
CA GLU A 111 -21.87 59.14 -18.80
C GLU A 111 -20.35 59.43 -18.88
N MET A 112 -19.51 58.45 -18.54
CA MET A 112 -18.04 58.61 -18.62
C MET A 112 -17.44 58.27 -20.00
N GLU A 113 -18.27 58.05 -21.03
CA GLU A 113 -17.84 57.64 -22.38
C GLU A 113 -16.78 56.53 -22.34
N VAL A 114 -17.11 55.38 -21.73
CA VAL A 114 -16.27 54.18 -21.74
C VAL A 114 -16.93 53.12 -22.62
N PRO A 115 -16.76 53.18 -23.97
CA PRO A 115 -17.52 52.36 -24.91
C PRO A 115 -17.35 50.85 -24.71
N ASP A 116 -16.18 50.43 -24.23
CA ASP A 116 -15.79 49.03 -24.17
C ASP A 116 -16.10 48.33 -22.84
N TYR A 117 -16.57 49.07 -21.83
CA TYR A 117 -16.84 48.55 -20.48
C TYR A 117 -17.79 47.34 -20.48
N TYR A 118 -18.88 47.41 -21.26
CA TYR A 118 -19.86 46.32 -21.35
C TYR A 118 -19.39 45.14 -22.20
N ASN A 119 -18.35 45.32 -23.02
CA ASN A 119 -17.76 44.25 -23.82
C ASN A 119 -16.76 43.47 -22.97
N GLU A 120 -15.88 44.17 -22.23
CA GLU A 120 -14.92 43.57 -21.30
C GLU A 120 -15.63 42.83 -20.16
N LYS A 121 -16.67 43.43 -19.58
CA LYS A 121 -17.48 42.77 -18.54
C LYS A 121 -18.14 41.49 -19.04
N ARG A 122 -18.64 41.48 -20.29
CA ARG A 122 -19.23 40.29 -20.92
C ARG A 122 -18.17 39.22 -21.18
N GLN A 123 -17.01 39.58 -21.71
CA GLN A 123 -15.90 38.66 -21.94
C GLN A 123 -15.42 38.03 -20.63
N MET A 124 -15.19 38.83 -19.58
CA MET A 124 -14.74 38.32 -18.28
C MET A 124 -15.77 37.40 -17.62
N GLU A 125 -17.06 37.69 -17.77
CA GLU A 125 -18.14 36.83 -17.27
C GLU A 125 -18.24 35.52 -18.07
N GLU A 126 -18.04 35.58 -19.40
CA GLU A 126 -18.04 34.41 -20.29
C GLU A 126 -16.81 33.51 -20.06
N GLU A 127 -15.63 34.10 -19.88
CA GLU A 127 -14.40 33.41 -19.48
C GLU A 127 -14.52 32.75 -18.10
N SER A 128 -15.06 33.47 -17.11
CA SER A 128 -15.31 32.91 -15.78
C SER A 128 -16.32 31.76 -15.84
N LYS A 129 -17.37 31.86 -16.67
CA LYS A 129 -18.32 30.77 -16.88
C LYS A 129 -17.65 29.58 -17.58
N GLY A 130 -16.82 29.82 -18.59
CA GLY A 130 -16.05 28.78 -19.29
C GLY A 130 -15.08 28.04 -18.36
N VAL A 131 -14.36 28.75 -17.50
CA VAL A 131 -13.46 28.16 -16.48
C VAL A 131 -14.23 27.32 -15.47
N VAL A 132 -15.41 27.75 -15.02
CA VAL A 132 -16.24 26.97 -14.09
C VAL A 132 -16.78 25.70 -14.76
N VAL A 133 -17.24 25.79 -16.01
CA VAL A 133 -17.77 24.64 -16.77
C VAL A 133 -16.67 23.59 -17.00
N THR A 134 -15.48 23.99 -17.45
CA THR A 134 -14.36 23.07 -17.68
C THR A 134 -13.87 22.40 -16.39
N ASN A 135 -13.79 23.13 -15.28
CA ASN A 135 -13.45 22.57 -13.97
C ASN A 135 -14.51 21.58 -13.48
N THR A 136 -15.79 21.88 -13.69
CA THR A 136 -16.90 20.97 -13.32
C THR A 136 -16.83 19.66 -14.11
N SER A 137 -16.54 19.71 -15.41
CA SER A 137 -16.38 18.50 -16.23
C SER A 137 -15.18 17.66 -15.82
N ARG A 138 -14.04 18.29 -15.50
CA ARG A 138 -12.83 17.59 -15.02
C ARG A 138 -13.04 16.96 -13.64
N GLU A 139 -13.67 17.70 -12.71
CA GLU A 139 -13.99 17.21 -11.38
C GLU A 139 -14.97 16.03 -11.42
N ALA A 140 -15.97 16.08 -12.31
CA ALA A 140 -16.87 14.96 -12.55
C ALA A 140 -16.14 13.71 -13.08
N ALA A 141 -15.16 13.88 -13.96
CA ALA A 141 -14.35 12.77 -14.47
C ALA A 141 -13.50 12.11 -13.38
N ILE A 142 -12.83 12.91 -12.53
CA ILE A 142 -12.04 12.39 -11.40
C ILE A 142 -12.94 11.77 -10.33
N ALA A 143 -14.11 12.35 -10.06
CA ALA A 143 -15.08 11.77 -9.15
C ALA A 143 -15.61 10.42 -9.66
N LYS A 144 -15.77 10.27 -10.99
CA LYS A 144 -16.11 8.97 -11.60
C LYS A 144 -14.96 7.98 -11.44
N LEU A 145 -13.72 8.38 -11.78
CA LEU A 145 -12.52 7.55 -11.61
C LEU A 145 -12.41 7.01 -10.17
N ALA A 146 -12.62 7.87 -9.18
CA ALA A 146 -12.56 7.50 -7.77
C ALA A 146 -13.63 6.46 -7.38
N LYS A 147 -14.86 6.60 -7.87
CA LYS A 147 -15.93 5.62 -7.65
C LYS A 147 -15.62 4.28 -8.30
N ASP A 148 -15.25 4.32 -9.59
CA ASP A 148 -14.90 3.11 -10.35
C ASP A 148 -13.71 2.38 -9.67
N THR A 149 -12.76 3.13 -9.11
CA THR A 149 -11.61 2.58 -8.37
C THR A 149 -12.04 1.91 -7.06
N ASP A 150 -12.97 2.50 -6.31
CA ASP A 150 -13.53 1.91 -5.09
C ASP A 150 -14.32 0.62 -5.38
N ASP A 151 -15.15 0.64 -6.42
CA ASP A 151 -15.90 -0.54 -6.86
C ASP A 151 -14.98 -1.70 -7.25
N GLU A 152 -13.91 -1.43 -8.01
CA GLU A 152 -12.90 -2.44 -8.36
C GLU A 152 -12.12 -2.94 -7.14
N LEU A 153 -11.79 -2.06 -6.18
CA LEU A 153 -11.13 -2.46 -4.94
C LEU A 153 -12.00 -3.44 -4.13
N ASN A 154 -13.30 -3.13 -4.03
CA ASN A 154 -14.27 -4.01 -3.38
C ASN A 154 -14.39 -5.36 -4.10
N GLN A 155 -14.33 -5.36 -5.43
CA GLN A 155 -14.36 -6.57 -6.24
C GLN A 155 -13.09 -7.42 -6.05
N ILE A 156 -11.90 -6.82 -6.06
CA ILE A 156 -10.63 -7.50 -5.77
C ILE A 156 -10.66 -8.12 -4.37
N ASN A 157 -11.15 -7.38 -3.38
CA ASN A 157 -11.25 -7.87 -2.01
C ASN A 157 -12.16 -9.12 -1.92
N LYS A 158 -13.28 -9.12 -2.65
CA LYS A 158 -14.15 -10.29 -2.77
C LYS A 158 -13.45 -11.47 -3.45
N GLN A 159 -12.69 -11.23 -4.53
CA GLN A 159 -11.92 -12.28 -5.20
C GLN A 159 -10.85 -12.87 -4.28
N LEU A 160 -10.18 -12.04 -3.48
CA LEU A 160 -9.18 -12.48 -2.51
C LEU A 160 -9.79 -13.39 -1.44
N GLU A 161 -10.99 -13.06 -0.95
CA GLU A 161 -11.70 -13.91 0.00
C GLU A 161 -12.12 -15.25 -0.62
N GLU A 162 -12.55 -15.28 -1.88
CA GLU A 162 -12.84 -16.55 -2.57
C GLU A 162 -11.58 -17.39 -2.79
N LEU A 163 -10.46 -16.79 -3.19
CA LEU A 163 -9.16 -17.48 -3.27
C LEU A 163 -8.77 -18.06 -1.91
N ARG A 164 -8.90 -17.27 -0.84
CA ARG A 164 -8.63 -17.71 0.53
C ARG A 164 -9.49 -18.92 0.88
N LYS A 165 -10.80 -18.86 0.64
CA LYS A 165 -11.72 -19.99 0.89
C LYS A 165 -11.32 -21.24 0.10
N MET A 166 -10.95 -21.10 -1.17
CA MET A 166 -10.51 -22.24 -1.98
C MET A 166 -9.28 -22.92 -1.40
N VAL A 167 -8.25 -22.15 -1.01
CA VAL A 167 -7.04 -22.71 -0.37
C VAL A 167 -7.39 -23.40 0.95
N VAL A 168 -8.23 -22.77 1.75
CA VAL A 168 -8.67 -23.33 3.04
C VAL A 168 -9.45 -24.62 2.87
N HIS A 169 -10.36 -24.69 1.90
CA HIS A 169 -11.14 -25.91 1.62
C HIS A 169 -10.26 -27.07 1.13
N ARG A 170 -9.11 -26.76 0.51
CA ARG A 170 -8.12 -27.76 0.08
C ARG A 170 -7.15 -28.17 1.19
N CYS A 171 -7.13 -27.46 2.33
CA CYS A 171 -6.31 -27.84 3.46
C CYS A 171 -6.82 -29.16 4.05
N ARG A 172 -5.96 -30.19 4.03
CA ARG A 172 -6.23 -31.45 4.74
C ARG A 172 -6.36 -31.16 6.24
N LYS A 173 -7.24 -31.91 6.93
CA LYS A 173 -7.30 -31.91 8.40
C LYS A 173 -5.97 -32.29 9.02
N MET A 174 -5.53 -31.50 10.00
CA MET A 174 -4.33 -31.82 10.76
C MET A 174 -4.59 -33.00 11.69
N THR A 175 -3.72 -34.01 11.66
CA THR A 175 -3.90 -35.20 12.51
C THR A 175 -3.58 -34.90 13.97
N THR A 176 -4.03 -35.75 14.87
CA THR A 176 -3.73 -35.67 16.31
C THR A 176 -2.22 -35.67 16.59
N ASP A 177 -1.45 -36.45 15.84
CA ASP A 177 0.01 -36.45 15.93
C ASP A 177 0.65 -35.12 15.51
N GLU A 178 0.11 -34.50 14.45
CA GLU A 178 0.57 -33.18 14.00
C GLU A 178 0.21 -32.08 15.00
N LYS A 179 -0.99 -32.15 15.61
CA LYS A 179 -1.40 -31.28 16.73
C LYS A 179 -0.51 -31.43 17.94
N ARG A 180 -0.15 -32.66 18.30
CA ARG A 180 0.77 -32.92 19.42
C ARG A 180 2.18 -32.38 19.15
N LYS A 181 2.71 -32.58 17.95
CA LYS A 181 4.02 -32.00 17.55
C LYS A 181 3.99 -30.48 17.54
N LEU A 182 2.90 -29.88 17.09
CA LEU A 182 2.70 -28.43 17.13
C LEU A 182 2.72 -27.92 18.56
N GLY A 183 1.97 -28.55 19.47
CA GLY A 183 1.95 -28.21 20.90
C GLY A 183 3.35 -28.28 21.53
N ALA A 184 4.09 -29.37 21.25
CA ALA A 184 5.47 -29.48 21.70
C ALA A 184 6.38 -28.38 21.14
N GLY A 185 6.19 -28.00 19.87
CA GLY A 185 6.95 -26.92 19.23
C GLY A 185 6.71 -25.55 19.88
N LEU A 186 5.47 -25.25 20.30
CA LEU A 186 5.14 -24.01 21.00
C LEU A 186 5.90 -23.86 22.32
N CYS A 187 6.08 -24.96 23.06
CA CYS A 187 6.84 -24.97 24.32
C CYS A 187 8.32 -24.61 24.15
N HIS A 188 8.85 -24.70 22.92
CA HIS A 188 10.25 -24.41 22.60
C HIS A 188 10.45 -23.04 21.96
N LEU A 189 9.38 -22.26 21.75
CA LEU A 189 9.51 -20.92 21.20
C LEU A 189 10.10 -19.93 22.21
N SER A 190 10.77 -18.91 21.68
CA SER A 190 11.10 -17.71 22.44
C SER A 190 9.82 -16.99 22.90
N PRO A 191 9.87 -16.21 24.00
CA PRO A 191 8.69 -15.48 24.48
C PRO A 191 8.06 -14.57 23.41
N ASP A 192 8.88 -13.93 22.58
CA ASP A 192 8.40 -13.04 21.51
C ASP A 192 7.68 -13.81 20.39
N ASP A 193 8.25 -14.95 19.98
CA ASP A 193 7.61 -15.79 18.95
C ASP A 193 6.35 -16.47 19.51
N LEU A 194 6.33 -16.85 20.80
CA LEU A 194 5.15 -17.41 21.45
C LEU A 194 3.99 -16.41 21.47
N ASN A 195 4.25 -15.15 21.83
CA ASN A 195 3.23 -14.09 21.78
C ASN A 195 2.65 -13.92 20.38
N LYS A 196 3.50 -13.92 19.35
CA LYS A 196 3.04 -13.88 17.94
C LYS A 196 2.20 -15.11 17.58
N ALA A 197 2.58 -16.30 18.04
CA ALA A 197 1.78 -17.50 17.83
C ALA A 197 0.39 -17.39 18.49
N LEU A 198 0.30 -16.82 19.70
CA LEU A 198 -0.97 -16.57 20.38
C LEU A 198 -1.81 -15.50 19.66
N GLU A 199 -1.18 -14.47 19.10
CA GLU A 199 -1.88 -13.49 18.25
C GLU A 199 -2.50 -14.13 17.01
N ILE A 200 -1.86 -15.14 16.40
CA ILE A 200 -2.46 -15.89 15.28
C ILE A 200 -3.76 -16.58 15.71
N VAL A 201 -3.81 -17.14 16.92
CA VAL A 201 -5.02 -17.77 17.47
C VAL A 201 -6.12 -16.72 17.72
N ALA A 202 -5.75 -15.55 18.26
CA ALA A 202 -6.69 -14.49 18.57
C ALA A 202 -7.36 -13.87 17.33
N GLN A 203 -6.70 -13.91 16.17
CA GLN A 203 -7.26 -13.37 14.92
C GLN A 203 -8.53 -14.10 14.48
N ASP A 204 -8.59 -15.41 14.68
CA ASP A 204 -9.79 -16.22 14.35
C ASP A 204 -10.69 -16.44 15.59
N ASN A 205 -10.23 -16.07 16.80
CA ASN A 205 -10.98 -16.20 18.06
C ASN A 205 -10.95 -14.90 18.90
N PRO A 206 -11.89 -13.96 18.68
CA PRO A 206 -11.90 -12.67 19.36
C PRO A 206 -12.05 -12.72 20.90
N SER A 207 -12.57 -13.83 21.44
CA SER A 207 -12.69 -14.06 22.88
C SER A 207 -11.41 -14.58 23.54
N PHE A 208 -10.37 -14.89 22.77
CA PHE A 208 -9.13 -15.46 23.26
C PHE A 208 -8.25 -14.40 23.93
N GLN A 209 -7.83 -14.64 25.17
CA GLN A 209 -6.99 -13.72 25.94
C GLN A 209 -5.51 -14.07 25.78
N THR A 210 -4.79 -13.31 24.95
CA THR A 210 -3.35 -13.56 24.67
C THR A 210 -2.38 -13.07 25.75
N LYS A 211 -2.85 -12.23 26.69
CA LYS A 211 -2.00 -11.55 27.69
C LYS A 211 -2.10 -12.13 29.10
N ALA A 212 -2.80 -13.25 29.28
CA ALA A 212 -2.86 -13.92 30.57
C ALA A 212 -1.51 -14.59 30.88
N GLU A 213 -1.19 -14.72 32.17
CA GLU A 213 0.03 -15.41 32.64
C GLU A 213 -0.01 -16.91 32.31
N GLU A 214 -1.20 -17.49 32.27
CA GLU A 214 -1.47 -18.86 31.86
C GLU A 214 -2.55 -18.82 30.76
N VAL A 215 -2.26 -19.45 29.62
CA VAL A 215 -3.14 -19.49 28.45
C VAL A 215 -3.34 -20.95 28.04
N ASP A 216 -4.56 -21.45 28.24
CA ASP A 216 -4.96 -22.77 27.77
C ASP A 216 -5.34 -22.73 26.29
N LEU A 217 -4.55 -23.41 25.46
CA LEU A 217 -4.81 -23.54 24.03
C LEU A 217 -5.27 -24.96 23.68
N ASP A 218 -6.56 -25.12 23.43
CA ASP A 218 -7.12 -26.37 22.91
C ASP A 218 -6.93 -26.46 21.39
N MET A 219 -6.05 -27.38 20.95
CA MET A 219 -5.73 -27.65 19.55
C MET A 219 -6.88 -28.32 18.77
N ASP A 220 -7.84 -28.94 19.45
CA ASP A 220 -8.98 -29.58 18.82
C ASP A 220 -10.15 -28.63 18.59
N ALA A 221 -10.23 -27.55 19.37
CA ALA A 221 -11.22 -26.49 19.19
C ALA A 221 -10.85 -25.44 18.12
N GLN A 222 -9.59 -25.40 17.65
CA GLN A 222 -9.14 -24.41 16.65
C GLN A 222 -9.58 -24.74 15.23
N SER A 223 -9.79 -23.70 14.42
CA SER A 223 -10.05 -23.83 12.98
C SER A 223 -8.87 -24.45 12.24
N GLU A 224 -9.14 -25.16 11.15
CA GLU A 224 -8.09 -25.78 10.32
C GLU A 224 -7.09 -24.72 9.81
N THR A 225 -7.57 -23.52 9.49
CA THR A 225 -6.74 -22.38 9.09
C THR A 225 -5.77 -21.94 10.17
N THR A 226 -6.25 -21.77 11.40
CA THR A 226 -5.42 -21.38 12.54
C THR A 226 -4.35 -22.42 12.81
N LEU A 227 -4.69 -23.71 12.81
CA LEU A 227 -3.76 -24.81 13.06
C LEU A 227 -2.62 -24.86 12.03
N TRP A 228 -2.94 -24.72 10.75
CA TRP A 228 -1.91 -24.70 9.70
C TRP A 228 -1.06 -23.44 9.78
N ARG A 229 -1.65 -22.26 10.00
CA ARG A 229 -0.88 -21.01 10.20
C ARG A 229 0.08 -21.12 11.37
N LEU A 230 -0.38 -21.67 12.50
CA LEU A 230 0.47 -21.95 13.66
C LEU A 230 1.61 -22.89 13.29
N LYS A 231 1.34 -23.99 12.59
CA LYS A 231 2.36 -24.99 12.22
C LYS A 231 3.47 -24.41 11.36
N PHE A 232 3.13 -23.62 10.35
CA PHE A 232 4.13 -22.96 9.51
C PHE A 232 4.93 -21.95 10.31
N PHE A 233 4.26 -21.10 11.09
CA PHE A 233 4.91 -20.11 11.94
C PHE A 233 5.88 -20.73 12.95
N VAL A 234 5.44 -21.77 13.67
CA VAL A 234 6.26 -22.48 14.68
C VAL A 234 7.48 -23.12 14.03
N ARG A 235 7.31 -23.76 12.88
CA ARG A 235 8.44 -24.37 12.13
C ARG A 235 9.47 -23.31 11.76
N GLU A 236 9.03 -22.20 11.18
CA GLU A 236 9.91 -21.11 10.74
C GLU A 236 10.59 -20.41 11.93
N ALA A 237 9.86 -20.19 13.03
CA ALA A 237 10.41 -19.59 14.24
C ALA A 237 11.49 -20.47 14.88
N LEU A 238 11.28 -21.78 14.95
CA LEU A 238 12.27 -22.73 15.45
C LEU A 238 13.51 -22.81 14.54
N GLU A 239 13.31 -22.77 13.22
CA GLU A 239 14.42 -22.72 12.26
C GLU A 239 15.24 -21.44 12.40
N ARG A 240 14.59 -20.28 12.55
CA ARG A 240 15.27 -19.01 12.87
C ARG A 240 16.07 -19.11 14.16
N GLN A 241 15.52 -19.68 15.22
CA GLN A 241 16.22 -19.86 16.50
C GLN A 241 17.42 -20.80 16.39
N ALA A 242 17.30 -21.90 15.65
CA ALA A 242 18.39 -22.82 15.39
C ALA A 242 19.54 -22.16 14.60
N ASN A 243 19.21 -21.37 13.58
CA ASN A 243 20.19 -20.64 12.78
C ASN A 243 20.95 -19.59 13.60
N VAL A 244 20.26 -18.85 14.47
CA VAL A 244 20.91 -17.90 15.40
C VAL A 244 21.81 -18.60 16.40
N ALA A 245 21.39 -19.77 16.93
CA ALA A 245 22.20 -20.55 17.85
C ALA A 245 23.47 -21.11 17.17
N SER A 246 23.35 -21.62 15.95
CA SER A 246 24.47 -22.12 15.15
C SER A 246 25.50 -21.02 14.84
N GLY A 247 25.02 -19.85 14.36
CA GLY A 247 25.90 -18.71 14.07
C GLY A 247 26.65 -18.18 15.31
N ARG A 248 26.01 -18.19 16.50
CA ARG A 248 26.67 -17.83 17.76
C ARG A 248 27.78 -18.81 18.15
N MET A 249 27.61 -20.11 17.88
CA MET A 249 28.62 -21.13 18.19
C MET A 249 29.86 -20.97 17.32
N ASP A 250 29.68 -20.69 16.02
CA ASP A 250 30.78 -20.50 15.07
C ASP A 250 31.57 -19.21 15.37
N GLU A 251 30.88 -18.11 15.65
CA GLU A 251 31.51 -16.85 16.09
C GLU A 251 32.32 -17.02 17.39
N ASN A 252 31.79 -17.78 18.36
CA ASN A 252 32.50 -18.07 19.60
C ASN A 252 33.73 -18.97 19.35
N ALA A 253 33.64 -19.95 18.47
CA ALA A 253 34.76 -20.80 18.08
C ALA A 253 35.87 -20.00 17.37
N LYS A 254 35.48 -19.07 16.49
CA LYS A 254 36.39 -18.15 15.80
C LYS A 254 37.11 -17.23 16.78
N ARG A 255 36.39 -16.59 17.70
CA ARG A 255 36.96 -15.75 18.77
C ARG A 255 37.94 -16.53 19.67
N LYS A 256 37.59 -17.76 20.06
CA LYS A 256 38.50 -18.64 20.84
C LYS A 256 39.79 -18.94 20.07
N ARG A 257 39.70 -19.22 18.76
CA ARG A 257 40.87 -19.49 17.91
C ARG A 257 41.77 -18.26 17.75
N GLU A 258 41.18 -17.08 17.62
CA GLU A 258 41.92 -15.80 17.56
C GLU A 258 42.65 -15.48 18.87
N ILE A 259 42.01 -15.70 20.02
CA ILE A 259 42.62 -15.53 21.35
C ILE A 259 43.81 -16.48 21.52
N CYS A 260 43.65 -17.78 21.20
CA CYS A 260 44.76 -18.74 21.27
C CYS A 260 45.93 -18.35 20.36
N ASN A 261 45.65 -17.87 19.15
CA ASN A 261 46.69 -17.41 18.21
C ASN A 261 47.44 -16.18 18.75
N ALA A 262 46.72 -15.21 19.34
CA ALA A 262 47.32 -14.04 19.96
C ALA A 262 48.21 -14.41 21.17
N LEU A 263 47.78 -15.37 21.99
CA LEU A 263 48.58 -15.92 23.10
C LEU A 263 49.86 -16.61 22.61
N ALA A 264 49.79 -17.42 21.55
CA ALA A 264 50.97 -18.08 20.96
C ALA A 264 51.98 -17.06 20.41
N LYS A 265 51.49 -16.01 19.76
CA LYS A 265 52.33 -14.91 19.24
C LYS A 265 53.01 -14.11 20.35
N THR A 266 52.34 -13.88 21.47
CA THR A 266 52.92 -13.15 22.62
C THR A 266 53.93 -14.01 23.40
N ALA A 267 53.69 -15.32 23.54
CA ALA A 267 54.65 -16.26 24.12
C ALA A 267 55.95 -16.36 23.30
N SER A 268 55.85 -16.44 21.97
CA SER A 268 57.01 -16.50 21.07
C SER A 268 57.87 -15.23 21.11
N LYS A 269 57.24 -14.06 21.36
CA LYS A 269 57.96 -12.79 21.55
C LYS A 269 58.67 -12.69 22.92
N ARG A 270 58.17 -13.40 23.94
CA ARG A 270 58.80 -13.46 25.28
C ARG A 270 60.03 -14.38 25.29
N ILE A 271 60.00 -15.50 24.57
CA ILE A 271 61.11 -16.46 24.49
C ILE A 271 62.31 -15.86 23.73
N LYS A 272 62.09 -14.96 22.77
CA LYS A 272 63.16 -14.22 22.06
C LYS A 272 63.76 -13.03 22.83
N LYS A 273 63.29 -12.75 24.05
CA LYS A 273 63.73 -11.60 24.86
C LYS A 273 64.36 -11.99 26.21
N GLN A 274 64.53 -13.28 26.48
CA GLN A 274 65.37 -13.70 27.60
C GLN A 274 66.84 -13.76 27.12
N PRO A 275 67.77 -13.07 27.80
CA PRO A 275 69.18 -13.02 27.44
C PRO A 275 69.91 -14.35 27.66
#